data_AF-A0A1Q9WGL0-F1
#
_entry.id   AF-A0A1Q9WGL0-F1
#
_cell.length_a   1.000
_cell.length_b   1.000
_cell.length_c   1.000
_cell.angle_alpha   90.00
_cell.angle_beta   90.00
_cell.angle_gamma   90.00
#
_symmetry.space_group_name_H-M   'P 1'
#
loop_
_entity.id
_entity.type
_entity.pdbx_description
1 polymer ?
#
loop_
_entity_poly.entity_id
_entity_poly.type
_entity_poly.pdbx_seq_one_letter_code
_entity_poly.pdbx_strand_id
1 'polypeptide(L)'
;MPMCISALQDRTIVVVESAAAPGTRAPVPAGLRLPFVAPFGREFVAWAPASERADWLAAAGPVNQPFRRRISQVLNEIQVRGYGIERLSDPLLQVFTALKALDNGTPPGPLSTRLAAAVADLTVVDQLPTDEPDATPLATISAPIFDDAGTVVMTVSAQPYRTMRPQELETVGAGVVEFARDAAIRAGLTTE
;
A
#
# COMPACT_ATOMS: atom_id res chain seq x y z
N MET A 1 13.38 -11.21 -2.65
CA MET A 1 12.37 -10.33 -3.27
C MET A 1 12.72 -8.91 -2.86
N PRO A 2 12.63 -7.88 -3.74
CA PRO A 2 12.83 -6.50 -3.31
C PRO A 2 11.81 -6.11 -2.25
N MET A 3 12.23 -5.24 -1.32
CA MET A 3 11.44 -4.78 -0.19
C MET A 3 11.57 -3.27 -0.07
N CYS A 4 10.59 -2.59 0.51
CA CYS A 4 10.74 -1.21 0.94
C CYS A 4 10.02 -0.93 2.25
N ILE A 5 10.45 0.12 2.93
CA ILE A 5 9.76 0.70 4.09
C ILE A 5 9.21 2.05 3.65
N SER A 6 7.98 2.35 4.03
CA SER A 6 7.35 3.65 3.79
C SER A 6 6.84 4.26 5.09
N ALA A 7 6.85 5.58 5.17
CA ALA A 7 6.30 6.36 6.27
C ALA A 7 5.27 7.37 5.74
N LEU A 8 4.34 7.78 6.61
CA LEU A 8 3.39 8.85 6.30
C LEU A 8 3.91 10.18 6.87
N GLN A 9 4.05 11.20 6.02
CA GLN A 9 4.49 12.54 6.38
C GLN A 9 3.54 13.56 5.76
N ASP A 10 2.76 14.29 6.56
CA ASP A 10 1.87 15.37 6.09
C ASP A 10 1.05 14.99 4.85
N ARG A 11 0.34 13.86 4.92
CA ARG A 11 -0.45 13.28 3.80
C ARG A 11 0.37 12.87 2.56
N THR A 12 1.65 12.60 2.74
CA THR A 12 2.53 12.04 1.72
C THR A 12 3.07 10.70 2.20
N ILE A 13 2.87 9.65 1.42
CA ILE A 13 3.56 8.38 1.63
C ILE A 13 4.96 8.54 1.05
N VAL A 14 5.97 8.37 1.88
CA VAL A 14 7.38 8.47 1.48
C VAL A 14 8.03 7.12 1.64
N VAL A 15 8.61 6.61 0.55
CA VAL A 15 9.42 5.38 0.60
C VAL A 15 10.77 5.76 1.20
N VAL A 16 10.96 5.43 2.48
CA VAL A 16 12.16 5.86 3.23
C VAL A 16 13.39 5.04 2.86
N GLU A 17 13.21 3.75 2.59
CA GLU A 17 14.29 2.82 2.29
C GLU A 17 13.80 1.74 1.33
N SER A 18 14.68 1.24 0.47
CA SER A 18 14.38 0.08 -0.37
C SER A 18 15.60 -0.81 -0.56
N ALA A 19 15.38 -2.11 -0.36
CA ALA A 19 16.40 -3.14 -0.49
C ALA A 19 16.09 -4.06 -1.66
N ALA A 20 17.10 -4.37 -2.46
CA ALA A 20 17.06 -5.37 -3.51
C ALA A 20 18.39 -6.14 -3.55
N ALA A 21 18.36 -7.37 -4.05
CA ALA A 21 19.59 -8.14 -4.25
C ALA A 21 20.53 -7.41 -5.25
N PRO A 22 21.85 -7.60 -5.14
CA PRO A 22 22.79 -7.03 -6.10
C PRO A 22 22.39 -7.33 -7.55
N GLY A 23 22.45 -6.30 -8.41
CA GLY A 23 22.05 -6.42 -9.82
C GLY A 23 20.53 -6.36 -10.07
N THR A 24 19.70 -6.24 -9.02
CA THR A 24 18.24 -6.07 -9.14
C THR A 24 17.84 -4.65 -8.77
N ARG A 25 16.95 -4.04 -9.56
CA ARG A 25 16.35 -2.74 -9.24
C ARG A 25 15.06 -2.95 -8.47
N ALA A 26 14.87 -2.24 -7.36
CA ALA A 26 13.59 -2.17 -6.68
C ALA A 26 12.57 -1.40 -7.54
N PRO A 27 11.41 -1.99 -7.88
CA PRO A 27 10.36 -1.28 -8.62
C PRO A 27 9.87 0.01 -7.96
N VAL A 28 9.75 -0.02 -6.63
CA VAL A 28 9.43 1.09 -5.72
C VAL A 28 10.73 1.52 -5.02
N PRO A 29 11.43 2.54 -5.54
CA PRO A 29 12.72 2.97 -5.00
C PRO A 29 12.56 3.86 -3.76
N ALA A 30 13.61 3.92 -2.92
CA ALA A 30 13.73 4.91 -1.86
C ALA A 30 13.65 6.34 -2.41
N GLY A 31 13.10 7.25 -1.60
CA GLY A 31 12.87 8.65 -1.93
C GLY A 31 11.55 8.93 -2.64
N LEU A 32 10.88 7.92 -3.20
CA LEU A 32 9.61 8.10 -3.91
C LEU A 32 8.53 8.66 -2.99
N ARG A 33 7.82 9.69 -3.47
CA ARG A 33 6.69 10.32 -2.77
C ARG A 33 5.37 10.05 -3.49
N LEU A 34 4.39 9.50 -2.79
CA LEU A 34 3.04 9.23 -3.29
C LEU A 34 2.00 10.00 -2.49
N PRO A 35 0.91 10.47 -3.11
CA PRO A 35 -0.16 11.15 -2.37
C PRO A 35 -0.88 10.14 -1.46
N PHE A 36 -1.15 10.55 -0.22
CA PHE A 36 -1.98 9.78 0.71
C PHE A 36 -3.47 10.02 0.44
N VAL A 37 -3.98 9.33 -0.57
CA VAL A 37 -5.38 9.34 -1.01
C VAL A 37 -5.75 7.99 -1.59
N ALA A 38 -7.04 7.63 -1.54
CA ALA A 38 -7.49 6.36 -2.12
C ALA A 38 -7.13 6.25 -3.62
N PRO A 39 -6.62 5.08 -4.07
CA PRO A 39 -6.45 3.85 -3.30
C PRO A 39 -5.12 3.73 -2.55
N PHE A 40 -4.17 4.65 -2.63
CA PHE A 40 -2.87 4.51 -1.97
C PHE A 40 -2.93 4.75 -0.46
N GLY A 41 -2.15 3.96 0.29
CA GLY A 41 -2.03 4.09 1.75
C GLY A 41 -3.12 3.39 2.55
N ARG A 42 -3.75 2.34 2.00
CA ARG A 42 -4.79 1.57 2.69
C ARG A 42 -4.31 1.04 4.04
N GLU A 43 -3.06 0.63 4.10
CA GLU A 43 -2.44 0.04 5.29
C GLU A 43 -2.27 1.08 6.41
N PHE A 44 -2.06 2.35 6.08
CA PHE A 44 -1.98 3.44 7.06
C PHE A 44 -3.35 3.82 7.64
N VAL A 45 -4.44 3.58 6.90
CA VAL A 45 -5.78 4.05 7.26
C VAL A 45 -6.72 2.94 7.73
N ALA A 46 -6.35 1.66 7.51
CA ALA A 46 -7.20 0.51 7.82
C ALA A 46 -7.54 0.39 9.31
N TRP A 47 -6.70 0.89 10.22
CA TRP A 47 -6.96 0.94 11.68
C TRP A 47 -7.36 2.33 12.18
N ALA A 48 -7.28 3.37 11.34
CA ALA A 48 -7.60 4.73 11.73
C ALA A 48 -9.09 4.91 12.11
N PRO A 49 -9.45 5.96 12.86
CA PRO A 49 -10.84 6.33 13.11
C PRO A 49 -11.66 6.48 11.81
N ALA A 50 -12.97 6.25 11.90
CA ALA A 50 -13.86 6.33 10.73
C ALA A 50 -13.83 7.69 10.02
N SER A 51 -13.63 8.79 10.77
CA SER A 51 -13.45 10.13 10.22
C SER A 51 -12.22 10.24 9.32
N GLU A 52 -11.07 9.71 9.76
CA GLU A 52 -9.83 9.73 8.98
C GLU A 52 -9.92 8.85 7.73
N ARG A 53 -10.61 7.70 7.81
CA ARG A 53 -10.94 6.88 6.63
C ARG A 53 -11.79 7.66 5.63
N ALA A 54 -12.79 8.40 6.11
CA ALA A 54 -13.64 9.22 5.27
C ALA A 54 -12.86 10.37 4.62
N ASP A 55 -11.99 11.05 5.36
CA ASP A 55 -11.16 12.14 4.86
C ASP A 55 -10.13 11.66 3.82
N TRP A 56 -9.52 10.50 4.04
CA TRP A 56 -8.62 9.86 3.08
C TRP A 56 -9.33 9.51 1.77
N LEU A 57 -10.55 8.96 1.85
CA LEU A 57 -11.36 8.65 0.67
C LEU A 57 -11.84 9.93 -0.04
N ALA A 58 -12.28 10.94 0.71
CA ALA A 58 -12.76 12.21 0.16
C ALA A 58 -11.65 12.98 -0.56
N ALA A 59 -10.40 12.90 -0.07
CA ALA A 59 -9.25 13.55 -0.68
C ALA A 59 -8.88 12.99 -2.07
N ALA A 60 -9.32 11.77 -2.42
CA ALA A 60 -9.21 11.25 -3.79
C ALA A 60 -10.14 11.98 -4.77
N GLY A 61 -11.09 12.77 -4.27
CA GLY A 61 -12.12 13.42 -5.07
C GLY A 61 -13.21 12.44 -5.52
N PRO A 62 -13.92 12.74 -6.62
CA PRO A 62 -14.94 11.85 -7.16
C PRO A 62 -14.31 10.51 -7.60
N VAL A 63 -14.83 9.43 -7.04
CA VAL A 63 -14.51 8.04 -7.39
C VAL A 63 -15.82 7.28 -7.59
N ASN A 64 -15.81 6.26 -8.45
CA ASN A 64 -17.03 5.51 -8.76
C ASN A 64 -17.63 4.80 -7.54
N GLN A 65 -18.95 4.59 -7.55
CA GLN A 65 -19.68 3.96 -6.44
C GLN A 65 -19.25 2.51 -6.15
N PRO A 66 -18.99 1.66 -7.15
CA PRO A 66 -18.42 0.32 -6.92
C PRO A 66 -17.13 0.34 -6.09
N PHE A 67 -16.19 1.22 -6.43
CA PHE A 67 -14.95 1.40 -5.69
C PHE A 67 -15.21 1.84 -4.25
N ARG A 68 -16.10 2.82 -4.02
CA ARG A 68 -16.44 3.28 -2.66
C ARG A 68 -16.99 2.16 -1.77
N ARG A 69 -17.81 1.25 -2.31
CA ARG A 69 -18.30 0.10 -1.54
C ARG A 69 -17.21 -0.91 -1.28
N ARG A 70 -16.41 -1.20 -2.30
CA ARG A 70 -15.32 -2.18 -2.22
C ARG A 70 -14.22 -1.75 -1.26
N ILE A 71 -13.84 -0.47 -1.26
CA ILE A 71 -12.69 -0.01 -0.48
C ILE A 71 -12.92 -0.19 1.03
N SER A 72 -14.16 0.00 1.52
CA SER A 72 -14.49 -0.28 2.93
C SER A 72 -14.35 -1.76 3.27
N GLN A 73 -14.74 -2.66 2.37
CA GLN A 73 -14.55 -4.11 2.55
C GLN A 73 -13.07 -4.48 2.53
N VAL A 74 -12.29 -3.85 1.65
CA VAL A 74 -10.84 -4.04 1.55
C VAL A 74 -10.15 -3.60 2.85
N LEU A 75 -10.51 -2.45 3.43
CA LEU A 75 -9.93 -2.01 4.70
C LEU A 75 -10.21 -3.03 5.82
N ASN A 76 -11.43 -3.56 5.91
CA ASN A 76 -11.76 -4.60 6.89
C ASN A 76 -10.95 -5.88 6.63
N GLU A 77 -10.81 -6.28 5.38
CA GLU A 77 -10.04 -7.47 5.01
C GLU A 77 -8.54 -7.31 5.34
N ILE A 78 -7.98 -6.12 5.12
CA ILE A 78 -6.61 -5.78 5.55
C ILE A 78 -6.46 -5.96 7.06
N GLN A 79 -7.46 -5.56 7.85
CA GLN A 79 -7.44 -5.77 9.30
C GLN A 79 -7.49 -7.25 9.68
N VAL A 80 -8.24 -8.07 8.94
CA VAL A 80 -8.38 -9.52 9.19
C VAL A 80 -7.08 -10.27 8.90
N ARG A 81 -6.49 -10.07 7.71
CA ARG A 81 -5.29 -10.81 7.28
C ARG A 81 -3.97 -10.15 7.68
N GLY A 82 -4.00 -8.88 8.10
CA GLY A 82 -2.85 -8.12 8.58
C GLY A 82 -2.00 -7.44 7.51
N TYR A 83 -2.34 -7.57 6.22
CA TYR A 83 -1.59 -6.96 5.13
C TYR A 83 -2.51 -6.46 4.00
N GLY A 84 -2.06 -5.48 3.24
CA GLY A 84 -2.67 -5.02 1.98
C GLY A 84 -2.03 -5.64 0.75
N ILE A 85 -2.80 -5.72 -0.32
CA ILE A 85 -2.38 -6.27 -1.61
C ILE A 85 -2.57 -5.19 -2.67
N GLU A 86 -1.51 -4.88 -3.41
CA GLU A 86 -1.60 -4.05 -4.61
C GLU A 86 -1.50 -4.94 -5.85
N ARG A 87 -2.57 -4.97 -6.64
CA ARG A 87 -2.66 -5.83 -7.82
C ARG A 87 -1.90 -5.20 -8.98
N LEU A 88 -1.02 -5.97 -9.62
CA LEU A 88 -0.30 -5.52 -10.79
C LEU A 88 -1.25 -5.48 -12.00
N SER A 89 -1.39 -4.31 -12.59
CA SER A 89 -2.16 -4.08 -13.82
C SER A 89 -1.51 -2.99 -14.66
N ASP A 90 -1.80 -2.96 -15.96
CA ASP A 90 -1.27 -1.92 -16.84
C ASP A 90 -1.67 -0.50 -16.39
N PRO A 91 -2.93 -0.24 -15.96
CA PRO A 91 -3.28 1.07 -15.43
C PRO A 91 -2.48 1.46 -14.18
N LEU A 92 -2.23 0.52 -13.26
CA LEU A 92 -1.40 0.79 -12.09
C LEU A 92 0.02 1.19 -12.52
N LEU A 93 0.63 0.46 -13.45
CA LEU A 93 1.98 0.73 -13.93
C LEU A 93 2.08 2.10 -14.62
N GLN A 94 1.08 2.47 -15.42
CA GLN A 94 1.03 3.76 -16.10
C GLN A 94 0.91 4.91 -15.10
N VAL A 95 -0.01 4.82 -14.14
CA VAL A 95 -0.16 5.84 -13.09
C VAL A 95 1.11 5.94 -12.25
N PHE A 96 1.68 4.82 -11.82
CA PHE A 96 2.90 4.81 -11.02
C PHE A 96 4.09 5.43 -11.75
N THR A 97 4.21 5.17 -13.06
CA THR A 97 5.23 5.79 -13.92
C THR A 97 5.03 7.30 -14.01
N ALA A 98 3.79 7.77 -14.18
CA ALA A 98 3.48 9.20 -14.21
C ALA A 98 3.77 9.88 -12.87
N LEU A 99 3.41 9.25 -11.75
CA LEU A 99 3.70 9.77 -10.40
C LEU A 99 5.21 9.90 -10.17
N LYS A 100 6.00 8.89 -10.57
CA LYS A 100 7.46 8.95 -10.51
C LYS A 100 8.06 10.07 -11.36
N ALA A 101 7.46 10.36 -12.52
CA ALA A 101 7.92 11.44 -13.39
C ALA A 101 7.57 12.84 -12.85
N LEU A 102 6.49 12.96 -12.08
CA LEU A 102 6.07 14.20 -11.43
C LEU A 102 6.79 14.47 -10.10
N ASP A 103 7.34 13.42 -9.47
CA ASP A 103 8.09 13.56 -8.23
C ASP A 103 9.37 14.38 -8.46
N ASN A 104 9.45 15.52 -7.77
CA ASN A 104 10.56 16.46 -7.82
C ASN A 104 11.16 16.70 -6.42
N GLY A 105 10.88 15.81 -5.46
CA GLY A 105 11.32 15.93 -4.07
C GLY A 105 10.43 16.82 -3.19
N THR A 106 9.33 17.36 -3.72
CA THR A 106 8.34 18.13 -2.94
C THR A 106 7.08 17.28 -2.67
N PRO A 107 6.24 17.64 -1.68
CA PRO A 107 4.98 16.95 -1.44
C PRO A 107 4.10 16.88 -2.71
N PRO A 108 3.41 15.75 -2.98
CA PRO A 108 2.56 15.60 -4.15
C PRO A 108 1.47 16.67 -4.25
N GLY A 109 1.41 17.35 -5.39
CA GLY A 109 0.40 18.36 -5.68
C GLY A 109 -0.92 17.79 -6.22
N PRO A 110 -1.88 18.66 -6.58
CA PRO A 110 -3.22 18.26 -7.04
C PRO A 110 -3.24 17.32 -8.25
N LEU A 111 -2.28 17.47 -9.18
CA LEU A 111 -2.17 16.59 -10.35
C LEU A 111 -1.81 15.16 -9.95
N SER A 112 -0.83 15.00 -9.06
CA SER A 112 -0.44 13.70 -8.53
C SER A 112 -1.59 13.04 -7.78
N THR A 113 -2.31 13.81 -6.95
CA THR A 113 -3.54 13.34 -6.28
C THR A 113 -4.58 12.84 -7.27
N ARG A 114 -4.84 13.56 -8.36
CA ARG A 114 -5.83 13.13 -9.35
C ARG A 114 -5.40 11.89 -10.13
N LEU A 115 -4.12 11.79 -10.50
CA LEU A 115 -3.56 10.60 -11.13
C LEU A 115 -3.67 9.38 -10.23
N ALA A 116 -3.33 9.53 -8.95
CA ALA A 116 -3.47 8.49 -7.95
C ALA A 116 -4.92 8.00 -7.83
N ALA A 117 -5.87 8.93 -7.72
CA ALA A 117 -7.29 8.61 -7.65
C ALA A 117 -7.81 7.90 -8.91
N ALA A 118 -7.19 8.10 -10.08
CA ALA A 118 -7.61 7.42 -11.30
C ALA A 118 -7.43 5.89 -11.21
N VAL A 119 -6.52 5.38 -10.38
CA VAL A 119 -6.36 3.93 -10.16
C VAL A 119 -7.66 3.30 -9.67
N ALA A 120 -8.42 4.01 -8.83
CA ALA A 120 -9.72 3.56 -8.32
C ALA A 120 -10.76 3.29 -9.42
N ASP A 121 -10.65 4.00 -10.55
CA ASP A 121 -11.56 3.86 -11.69
C ASP A 121 -11.05 2.86 -12.74
N LEU A 122 -9.76 2.56 -12.74
CA LEU A 122 -9.12 1.81 -13.83
C LEU A 122 -8.78 0.35 -13.47
N THR A 123 -8.73 0.00 -12.19
CA THR A 123 -8.36 -1.35 -11.76
C THR A 123 -9.07 -1.76 -10.49
N VAL A 124 -9.14 -3.07 -10.27
CA VAL A 124 -9.53 -3.62 -8.98
C VAL A 124 -8.35 -3.47 -8.04
N VAL A 125 -8.59 -2.74 -6.95
CA VAL A 125 -7.63 -2.56 -5.87
C VAL A 125 -7.86 -3.66 -4.84
N ASP A 126 -6.77 -4.36 -4.50
CA ASP A 126 -6.74 -5.46 -3.54
C ASP A 126 -7.63 -6.66 -3.93
N GLN A 127 -7.50 -7.77 -3.19
CA GLN A 127 -8.27 -8.99 -3.31
C GLN A 127 -9.19 -9.15 -2.10
N LEU A 128 -10.47 -9.39 -2.34
CA LEU A 128 -11.43 -9.82 -1.33
C LEU A 128 -11.52 -11.36 -1.34
N PRO A 129 -11.92 -12.01 -0.22
CA PRO A 129 -12.08 -13.46 -0.17
C PRO A 129 -13.00 -14.01 -1.27
N THR A 130 -14.03 -13.25 -1.64
CA THR A 130 -15.02 -13.62 -2.68
C THR A 130 -14.48 -13.57 -4.11
N ASP A 131 -13.27 -13.05 -4.34
CA ASP A 131 -12.72 -12.94 -5.69
C ASP A 131 -12.12 -14.28 -6.18
N GLU A 132 -11.82 -15.22 -5.27
CA GLU A 132 -11.31 -16.60 -5.50
C GLU A 132 -10.48 -16.83 -6.79
N PRO A 133 -9.38 -16.09 -7.04
CA PRO A 133 -8.57 -16.28 -8.24
C PRO A 133 -7.60 -17.45 -8.10
N ASP A 134 -7.40 -18.22 -9.19
CA ASP A 134 -6.37 -19.26 -9.27
C ASP A 134 -4.94 -18.69 -9.15
N ALA A 135 -4.74 -17.46 -9.62
CA ALA A 135 -3.51 -16.70 -9.48
C ALA A 135 -3.75 -15.19 -9.66
N THR A 136 -2.95 -14.38 -8.97
CA THR A 136 -3.08 -12.91 -8.98
C THR A 136 -1.77 -12.26 -9.42
N PRO A 137 -1.76 -11.37 -10.43
CA PRO A 137 -0.62 -10.51 -10.72
C PRO A 137 -0.48 -9.47 -9.60
N LEU A 138 0.69 -9.42 -8.95
CA LEU A 138 0.92 -8.61 -7.75
C LEU A 138 2.08 -7.64 -7.91
N ALA A 139 1.83 -6.39 -7.53
CA ALA A 139 2.83 -5.34 -7.48
C ALA A 139 3.49 -5.32 -6.09
N THR A 140 2.69 -5.13 -5.04
CA THR A 140 3.17 -5.12 -3.65
C THR A 140 2.27 -5.88 -2.69
N ILE A 141 2.87 -6.38 -1.62
CA ILE A 141 2.18 -6.94 -0.44
C ILE A 141 2.74 -6.17 0.76
N SER A 142 1.88 -5.48 1.51
CA SER A 142 2.31 -4.49 2.50
C SER A 142 1.71 -4.74 3.86
N ALA A 143 2.52 -4.78 4.92
CA ALA A 143 2.04 -4.87 6.29
C ALA A 143 2.35 -3.57 7.07
N PRO A 144 1.43 -3.15 7.96
CA PRO A 144 1.65 -2.01 8.85
C PRO A 144 2.66 -2.32 9.95
N ILE A 145 3.42 -1.31 10.34
CA ILE A 145 4.23 -1.27 11.55
C ILE A 145 3.51 -0.32 12.51
N PHE A 146 3.12 -0.85 13.67
CA PHE A 146 2.37 -0.13 14.68
C PHE A 146 3.28 0.51 15.73
N ASP A 147 2.81 1.58 16.36
CA ASP A 147 3.30 2.05 17.65
C ASP A 147 2.50 1.45 18.83
N ASP A 148 2.89 1.80 20.06
CA ASP A 148 2.29 1.31 21.31
C ASP A 148 0.84 1.74 21.46
N ALA A 149 0.42 2.81 20.77
CA ALA A 149 -0.95 3.28 20.74
C ALA A 149 -1.81 2.54 19.70
N GLY A 150 -1.23 1.60 18.93
CA GLY A 150 -1.91 0.90 17.85
C GLY A 150 -2.07 1.74 16.58
N THR A 151 -1.30 2.82 16.44
CA THR A 151 -1.29 3.67 15.25
C THR A 151 -0.27 3.15 14.25
N VAL A 152 -0.61 3.17 12.96
CA VAL A 152 0.31 2.74 11.89
C VAL A 152 1.29 3.87 11.60
N VAL A 153 2.55 3.70 12.01
CA VAL A 153 3.61 4.71 11.82
C VAL A 153 4.40 4.50 10.52
N MET A 154 4.52 3.25 10.08
CA MET A 154 5.23 2.86 8.86
C MET A 154 4.57 1.65 8.22
N THR A 155 4.97 1.31 7.01
CA THR A 155 4.63 0.03 6.37
C THR A 155 5.89 -0.62 5.81
N VAL A 156 5.94 -1.94 5.83
CA VAL A 156 6.91 -2.72 5.04
C VAL A 156 6.19 -3.36 3.86
N SER A 157 6.81 -3.34 2.68
CA SER A 157 6.22 -3.87 1.46
C SER A 157 7.18 -4.78 0.73
N ALA A 158 6.75 -6.01 0.47
CA ALA A 158 7.36 -6.89 -0.52
C ALA A 158 6.94 -6.47 -1.93
N GLN A 159 7.86 -6.55 -2.90
CA GLN A 159 7.65 -6.09 -4.27
C GLN A 159 7.80 -7.25 -5.28
N PRO A 160 6.83 -8.17 -5.36
CA PRO A 160 6.91 -9.34 -6.25
C PRO A 160 6.93 -8.99 -7.75
N TYR A 161 6.10 -8.05 -8.21
CA TYR A 161 5.94 -7.67 -9.63
C TYR A 161 5.79 -8.88 -10.57
N ARG A 162 4.99 -9.87 -10.15
CA ARG A 162 4.74 -11.12 -10.88
C ARG A 162 3.39 -11.71 -10.50
N THR A 163 2.95 -12.70 -11.27
CA THR A 163 1.82 -13.55 -10.91
C THR A 163 2.19 -14.51 -9.77
N MET A 164 1.31 -14.62 -8.78
CA MET A 164 1.44 -15.48 -7.60
C MET A 164 0.17 -16.31 -7.41
N ARG A 165 0.33 -17.58 -7.04
CA ARG A 165 -0.79 -18.44 -6.62
C ARG A 165 -1.20 -18.10 -5.18
N PRO A 166 -2.43 -18.43 -4.76
CA PRO A 166 -2.93 -18.14 -3.41
C PRO A 166 -1.97 -18.54 -2.28
N GLN A 167 -1.45 -19.78 -2.31
CA GLN A 167 -0.52 -20.27 -1.28
C GLN A 167 0.80 -19.48 -1.22
N GLU A 168 1.32 -19.03 -2.36
CA GLU A 168 2.53 -18.19 -2.39
C GLU A 168 2.24 -16.79 -1.84
N LEU A 169 1.09 -16.22 -2.16
CA LEU A 169 0.64 -14.93 -1.64
C LEU A 169 0.47 -14.99 -0.12
N GLU A 170 -0.21 -16.00 0.40
CA GLU A 170 -0.40 -16.20 1.84
C GLU A 170 0.95 -16.32 2.58
N THR A 171 1.88 -17.11 2.02
CA THR A 171 3.21 -17.29 2.60
C THR A 171 3.98 -15.97 2.67
N VAL A 172 3.96 -15.18 1.58
CA VAL A 172 4.65 -13.87 1.56
C VAL A 172 3.93 -12.87 2.46
N GLY A 173 2.60 -12.84 2.47
CA GLY A 173 1.82 -11.97 3.34
C GLY A 173 2.11 -12.23 4.82
N ALA A 174 2.10 -13.49 5.24
CA ALA A 174 2.46 -13.88 6.61
C ALA A 174 3.89 -13.45 6.97
N GLY A 175 4.87 -13.67 6.08
CA GLY A 175 6.26 -13.26 6.31
C GLY A 175 6.45 -11.74 6.39
N VAL A 176 5.69 -10.96 5.62
CA VAL A 176 5.75 -9.48 5.69
C VAL A 176 5.12 -8.97 6.99
N VAL A 177 4.04 -9.61 7.48
CA VAL A 177 3.43 -9.31 8.79
C VAL A 177 4.38 -9.64 9.94
N GLU A 178 5.03 -10.80 9.90
CA GLU A 178 6.03 -11.20 10.89
C GLU A 178 7.19 -10.20 10.93
N PHE A 179 7.74 -9.84 9.77
CA PHE A 179 8.79 -8.82 9.67
C PHE A 179 8.34 -7.47 10.25
N ALA A 180 7.12 -7.03 9.96
CA ALA A 180 6.59 -5.76 10.47
C ALA A 180 6.52 -5.74 12.00
N ARG A 181 6.06 -6.86 12.60
CA ARG A 181 6.02 -7.04 14.06
C ARG A 181 7.41 -7.00 14.67
N ASP A 182 8.35 -7.76 14.12
CA ASP A 182 9.73 -7.79 14.60
C ASP A 182 10.41 -6.41 14.51
N ALA A 183 10.14 -5.68 13.43
CA ALA A 183 10.63 -4.32 13.26
C ALA A 183 10.07 -3.38 14.34
N ALA A 184 8.77 -3.48 14.65
CA ALA A 184 8.14 -2.68 15.70
C ALA A 184 8.78 -2.95 17.08
N ILE A 185 8.96 -4.24 17.45
CA ILE A 185 9.57 -4.65 18.71
C ILE A 185 11.01 -4.13 18.81
N ARG A 186 11.83 -4.34 17.76
CA ARG A 186 13.24 -3.92 17.75
C ARG A 186 13.42 -2.41 17.78
N ALA A 187 12.47 -1.66 17.22
CA ALA A 187 12.45 -0.22 17.25
C ALA A 187 11.91 0.35 18.59
N GLY A 188 11.43 -0.51 19.50
CA GLY A 188 10.78 -0.08 20.74
C GLY A 188 9.46 0.64 20.50
N LEU A 189 8.78 0.31 19.39
CA LEU A 189 7.48 0.85 19.02
C LEU A 189 6.33 0.03 19.57
N THR A 190 6.56 -1.22 19.97
CA THR A 190 5.55 -2.09 20.59
C THR A 190 6.18 -2.88 21.74
N THR A 191 5.53 -2.95 22.89
CA THR A 191 5.88 -3.90 23.97
C THR A 191 5.39 -5.32 23.65
N GLU A 192 6.22 -6.34 23.91
CA GLU A 192 5.95 -7.78 23.68
C GLU A 192 4.61 -8.29 24.24
#